data_AF-A0A8J4A4F9-F1
#
_entry.id   AF-A0A8J4A4F9-F1
#
_cell.length_a   1.000
_cell.length_b   1.000
_cell.length_c   1.000
_cell.angle_alpha   90.00
_cell.angle_beta   90.00
_cell.angle_gamma   90.00
#
_symmetry.space_group_name_H-M   'P 1'
#
loop_
_entity.id
_entity.type
_entity.pdbx_description
1 polymer ?
#
loop_
_entity_poly.entity_id
_entity_poly.type
_entity_poly.pdbx_seq_one_letter_code
_entity_poly.pdbx_strand_id
1 'polypeptide(L)'
;MRAMTQAPIDTEPPGEPPTEAATGREPLSPRGRATRIVITVLGVALLLAGTLFGTDDHFPFGPFRMFATTNEWSEPISIARAEVVDVEGRTIVLTEGNSGVRRAEVEGQLDRFRREPAALAGLADAYRAHNPSAPKVVRVAVVIRHHEISRSGPTGRFTDETVAEWTA
;
A
#
# COMPACT_ATOMS: atom_id res chain seq x y z
N MET A 1 28.09 -70.28 50.09
CA MET A 1 26.68 -70.15 49.67
C MET A 1 25.91 -69.46 50.78
N ARG A 2 25.59 -68.17 50.62
CA ARG A 2 24.71 -67.42 51.53
C ARG A 2 23.57 -66.91 50.67
N ALA A 3 22.39 -67.50 50.83
CA ALA A 3 21.20 -67.09 50.09
C ALA A 3 20.82 -65.67 50.54
N MET A 4 20.79 -64.73 49.59
CA MET A 4 20.22 -63.41 49.81
C MET A 4 18.70 -63.55 49.80
N THR A 5 18.09 -63.41 50.97
CA THR A 5 16.64 -63.24 51.11
C THR A 5 16.25 -61.91 50.50
N GLN A 6 15.47 -61.96 49.42
CA GLN A 6 14.88 -60.80 48.77
C GLN A 6 13.75 -60.24 49.64
N ALA A 7 13.81 -58.96 49.97
CA ALA A 7 12.75 -58.26 50.69
C ALA A 7 11.48 -58.15 49.81
N PRO A 8 10.28 -58.05 50.41
CA PRO A 8 9.03 -57.93 49.66
C PRO A 8 9.02 -56.63 48.84
N ILE A 9 8.51 -56.68 47.62
CA ILE A 9 8.24 -55.49 46.82
C ILE A 9 6.97 -54.84 47.38
N ASP A 10 7.12 -53.69 48.03
CA ASP A 10 6.00 -52.84 48.39
C ASP A 10 5.30 -52.40 47.10
N THR A 11 4.07 -52.86 46.91
CA THR A 11 3.24 -52.44 45.78
C THR A 11 2.63 -51.10 46.15
N GLU A 12 3.23 -50.01 45.67
CA GLU A 12 2.63 -48.68 45.75
C GLU A 12 1.26 -48.74 45.05
N PRO A 13 0.16 -48.25 45.67
CA PRO A 13 -1.14 -48.23 45.00
C PRO A 13 -1.03 -47.41 43.72
N PRO A 14 -1.78 -47.75 42.65
CA PRO A 14 -1.70 -47.02 41.40
C PRO A 14 -1.98 -45.54 41.67
N GLY A 15 -0.98 -44.69 41.40
CA GLY A 15 -1.12 -43.25 41.49
C GLY A 15 -2.33 -42.80 40.67
N GLU A 16 -3.15 -41.94 41.26
CA GLU A 16 -4.25 -41.28 40.56
C GLU A 16 -3.73 -40.75 39.22
N PRO A 17 -4.42 -40.99 38.09
CA PRO A 17 -4.01 -40.40 36.83
C PRO A 17 -3.87 -38.89 37.05
N PRO A 18 -2.79 -38.26 36.55
CA PRO A 18 -2.57 -36.84 36.77
C PRO A 18 -3.86 -36.12 36.37
N THR A 19 -4.52 -35.52 37.37
CA THR A 19 -5.71 -34.70 37.16
C THR A 19 -5.30 -33.69 36.12
N GLU A 20 -5.84 -33.85 34.91
CA GLU A 20 -5.62 -33.00 33.76
C GLU A 20 -5.81 -31.58 34.28
N ALA A 21 -4.71 -30.85 34.45
CA ALA A 21 -4.73 -29.52 35.05
C ALA A 21 -5.68 -28.71 34.18
N ALA A 22 -6.91 -28.52 34.68
CA ALA A 22 -7.94 -27.77 34.01
C ALA A 22 -7.32 -26.42 33.70
N THR A 23 -7.00 -26.20 32.43
CA THR A 23 -6.38 -24.97 31.98
C THR A 23 -7.36 -23.88 32.36
N GLY A 24 -7.03 -23.10 33.39
CA GLY A 24 -7.89 -22.12 34.04
C GLY A 24 -8.28 -20.99 33.08
N ARG A 25 -9.20 -21.28 32.16
CA ARG A 25 -9.83 -20.31 31.29
C ARG A 25 -11.14 -19.93 31.94
N GLU A 26 -11.11 -18.80 32.65
CA GLU A 26 -12.33 -18.19 33.15
C GLU A 26 -13.24 -17.84 31.95
N PRO A 27 -14.53 -18.22 31.97
CA PRO A 27 -15.42 -17.96 30.86
C PRO A 27 -15.64 -16.46 30.68
N LEU A 28 -15.67 -16.00 29.42
CA LEU A 28 -15.91 -14.59 29.12
C LEU A 28 -17.28 -14.13 29.65
N SER A 29 -17.30 -12.95 30.29
CA SER A 29 -18.56 -12.33 30.70
C SER A 29 -19.47 -12.10 29.47
N PRO A 30 -20.81 -12.14 29.63
CA PRO A 30 -21.74 -11.92 28.52
C PRO A 30 -21.50 -10.59 27.79
N ARG A 31 -21.17 -9.53 28.54
CA ARG A 31 -20.78 -8.23 27.98
C ARG A 31 -19.49 -8.34 27.17
N GLY A 32 -18.47 -9.00 27.72
CA GLY A 32 -17.20 -9.22 27.02
C GLY A 32 -17.35 -10.05 25.74
N ARG A 33 -18.31 -10.98 25.69
CA ARG A 33 -18.67 -11.72 24.47
C ARG A 33 -19.39 -10.83 23.46
N ALA A 34 -20.40 -10.08 23.91
CA ALA A 34 -21.16 -9.18 23.05
C ALA A 34 -20.28 -8.11 22.40
N THR A 35 -19.38 -7.47 23.17
CA THR A 35 -18.45 -6.45 22.65
C THR A 35 -17.56 -7.01 21.54
N ARG A 36 -17.00 -8.21 21.72
CA ARG A 36 -16.15 -8.85 20.69
C ARG A 36 -16.95 -9.14 19.42
N ILE A 37 -18.16 -9.69 19.55
CA ILE A 37 -19.04 -9.96 18.41
C ILE A 37 -19.34 -8.67 17.66
N VAL A 38 -19.73 -7.60 18.36
CA VAL A 38 -20.04 -6.31 17.74
C VAL A 38 -18.82 -5.76 17.00
N ILE A 39 -17.64 -5.75 17.62
CA ILE A 39 -16.41 -5.28 16.97
C ILE A 39 -16.08 -6.13 15.73
N THR A 40 -16.20 -7.45 15.82
CA THR A 40 -15.96 -8.34 14.67
C THR A 40 -16.95 -8.08 13.54
N VAL A 41 -18.24 -7.95 13.85
CA VAL A 41 -19.28 -7.67 12.85
C VAL A 41 -19.05 -6.30 12.19
N LEU A 42 -18.69 -5.29 12.96
CA LEU A 42 -18.33 -3.97 12.42
C LEU A 42 -17.11 -4.05 11.51
N GLY A 43 -16.05 -4.76 11.91
CA GLY A 43 -14.87 -4.97 11.08
C GLY A 43 -15.19 -5.68 9.76
N VAL A 44 -16.01 -6.73 9.80
CA VAL A 44 -16.48 -7.44 8.60
C VAL A 44 -17.32 -6.52 7.71
N ALA A 45 -18.23 -5.73 8.30
CA ALA A 45 -19.06 -4.79 7.54
C ALA A 45 -18.21 -3.72 6.83
N LEU A 46 -17.20 -3.16 7.51
CA LEU A 46 -16.25 -2.21 6.91
C LEU A 46 -15.45 -2.84 5.77
N LEU A 47 -14.94 -4.08 5.96
CA LEU A 47 -14.22 -4.81 4.92
C LEU A 47 -15.10 -5.08 3.69
N LEU A 48 -16.35 -5.50 3.88
CA LEU A 48 -17.29 -5.74 2.78
C LEU A 48 -17.63 -4.44 2.06
N ALA A 49 -17.91 -3.37 2.80
CA ALA A 49 -18.21 -2.07 2.24
C ALA A 49 -17.02 -1.53 1.42
N GLY A 50 -15.81 -1.59 1.97
CA GLY A 50 -14.60 -1.16 1.28
C GLY A 50 -14.27 -2.05 0.08
N THR A 51 -14.46 -3.37 0.15
CA THR A 51 -14.23 -4.27 -1.00
C THR A 51 -15.19 -4.00 -2.15
N LEU A 52 -16.48 -3.78 -1.85
CA LEU A 52 -17.52 -3.63 -2.87
C LEU A 52 -17.56 -2.21 -3.47
N PHE A 53 -17.25 -1.18 -2.69
CA PHE A 53 -17.46 0.22 -3.08
C PHE A 53 -16.21 1.12 -2.93
N GLY A 54 -15.16 0.65 -2.27
CA GLY A 54 -13.97 1.44 -1.99
C GLY A 54 -12.96 1.48 -3.14
N THR A 55 -12.01 2.40 -2.99
CA THR A 55 -10.79 2.53 -3.81
C THR A 55 -9.54 2.27 -2.95
N ASP A 56 -8.37 2.28 -3.58
CA ASP A 56 -7.07 2.09 -2.90
C ASP A 56 -6.83 3.14 -1.78
N ASP A 57 -7.43 4.33 -1.88
CA ASP A 57 -7.34 5.39 -0.85
C ASP A 57 -8.09 5.06 0.45
N HIS A 58 -9.01 4.10 0.41
CA HIS A 58 -9.84 3.71 1.55
C HIS A 58 -9.19 2.61 2.41
N PHE A 59 -7.89 2.34 2.22
CA PHE A 59 -7.11 1.46 3.09
C PHE A 59 -7.29 1.84 4.57
N PRO A 60 -7.41 0.88 5.52
CA PRO A 60 -7.18 -0.57 5.36
C PRO A 60 -8.39 -1.38 4.94
N PHE A 61 -9.56 -0.76 4.71
CA PHE A 61 -10.79 -1.47 4.39
C PHE A 61 -11.11 -1.50 2.89
N GLY A 62 -10.56 -0.55 2.12
CA GLY A 62 -10.55 -0.58 0.66
C GLY A 62 -9.57 -1.62 0.09
N PRO A 63 -9.81 -2.11 -1.13
CA PRO A 63 -8.93 -3.08 -1.79
C PRO A 63 -7.62 -2.43 -2.23
N PHE A 64 -6.61 -3.25 -2.52
CA PHE A 64 -5.56 -2.86 -3.46
C PHE A 64 -5.93 -3.40 -4.84
N ARG A 65 -6.58 -2.57 -5.66
CA ARG A 65 -7.14 -2.99 -6.96
C ARG A 65 -6.08 -3.57 -7.89
N MET A 66 -4.84 -3.11 -7.79
CA MET A 66 -3.70 -3.66 -8.54
C MET A 66 -3.46 -5.17 -8.33
N PHE A 67 -3.89 -5.72 -7.20
CA PHE A 67 -3.77 -7.16 -6.90
C PHE A 67 -5.12 -7.89 -6.91
N ALA A 68 -6.22 -7.17 -6.78
CA ALA A 68 -7.56 -7.74 -6.66
C ALA A 68 -8.35 -7.76 -7.98
N THR A 69 -7.88 -7.06 -9.02
CA THR A 69 -8.59 -6.92 -10.30
C THR A 69 -7.68 -7.15 -11.49
N THR A 70 -8.28 -7.44 -12.65
CA THR A 70 -7.58 -7.53 -13.94
C THR A 70 -8.10 -6.43 -14.86
N ASN A 71 -7.21 -5.86 -15.65
CA ASN A 71 -7.54 -4.84 -16.64
C ASN A 71 -8.20 -5.49 -17.86
N GLU A 72 -8.95 -4.71 -18.63
CA GLU A 72 -9.47 -5.20 -19.90
C GLU A 72 -8.34 -5.50 -20.90
N TRP A 73 -8.56 -6.45 -21.82
CA TRP A 73 -7.55 -6.94 -22.76
C TRP A 73 -6.91 -5.86 -23.66
N SER A 74 -7.56 -4.71 -23.79
CA SER A 74 -7.09 -3.55 -24.58
C SER A 74 -7.13 -2.24 -23.79
N GLU A 75 -7.18 -2.31 -22.46
CA GLU A 75 -7.10 -1.12 -21.61
C GLU A 75 -5.70 -0.47 -21.72
N PRO A 76 -5.59 0.86 -21.90
CA PRO A 76 -4.30 1.53 -21.97
C PRO A 76 -3.49 1.43 -20.68
N ILE A 77 -2.17 1.29 -20.80
CA ILE A 77 -1.26 1.37 -19.65
C ILE A 77 -0.90 2.84 -19.43
N SER A 78 -1.24 3.36 -18.26
CA SER A 78 -1.02 4.77 -17.90
C SER A 78 0.23 4.91 -17.02
N ILE A 79 1.15 5.80 -17.41
CA ILE A 79 2.38 6.07 -16.66
C ILE A 79 2.49 7.56 -16.39
N ALA A 80 2.55 7.95 -15.12
CA ALA A 80 2.72 9.34 -14.73
C ALA A 80 4.20 9.73 -14.69
N ARG A 81 4.48 10.98 -15.07
CA ARG A 81 5.78 11.63 -14.92
C ARG A 81 5.59 13.09 -14.57
N ALA A 82 6.45 13.61 -13.71
CA ALA A 82 6.58 15.06 -13.53
C ALA A 82 7.68 15.59 -14.44
N GLU A 83 7.48 16.76 -15.02
CA GLU A 83 8.42 17.42 -15.90
C GLU A 83 8.56 18.88 -15.49
N VAL A 84 9.77 19.42 -15.67
CA VAL A 84 10.03 20.86 -15.57
C VAL A 84 10.38 21.40 -16.94
N VAL A 85 10.01 22.64 -17.20
CA VAL A 85 10.49 23.40 -18.35
C VAL A 85 11.28 24.60 -17.84
N ASP A 86 12.48 24.79 -18.41
CA ASP A 86 13.36 25.91 -18.08
C ASP A 86 13.14 27.12 -18.99
N VAL A 87 13.80 28.23 -18.67
CA VAL A 87 13.77 29.48 -19.46
C VAL A 87 14.29 29.31 -20.89
N GLU A 88 15.03 28.24 -21.19
CA GLU A 88 15.53 27.91 -22.53
C GLU A 88 14.52 27.06 -23.32
N GLY A 89 13.38 26.71 -22.71
CA GLY A 89 12.32 25.90 -23.29
C GLY A 89 12.62 24.40 -23.27
N ARG A 90 13.63 23.94 -22.53
CA ARG A 90 13.97 22.53 -22.43
C ARG A 90 13.07 21.83 -21.42
N THR A 91 12.50 20.70 -21.82
CA THR A 91 11.74 19.82 -20.93
C THR A 91 12.66 18.80 -20.29
N ILE A 92 12.66 18.74 -18.96
CA ILE A 92 13.41 17.75 -18.18
C ILE A 92 12.43 16.93 -17.37
N VAL A 93 12.47 15.60 -17.53
CA VAL A 93 11.70 14.67 -16.68
C VAL A 93 12.33 14.64 -15.29
N LEU A 94 11.49 14.82 -14.26
CA LEU A 94 11.91 14.68 -12.87
C LEU A 94 12.09 13.21 -12.52
N THR A 95 13.22 12.94 -11.88
CA THR A 95 13.62 11.64 -11.38
C THR A 95 14.15 11.79 -9.96
N GLU A 96 14.25 10.69 -9.23
CA GLU A 96 14.88 10.69 -7.91
C GLU A 96 16.31 11.25 -7.97
N GLY A 97 17.06 10.94 -9.03
CA GLY A 97 18.45 11.40 -9.17
C GLY A 97 18.62 12.91 -9.40
N ASN A 98 17.64 13.59 -9.99
CA ASN A 98 17.74 15.03 -10.30
C ASN A 98 16.82 15.92 -9.45
N SER A 99 16.00 15.34 -8.58
CA SER A 99 15.07 16.11 -7.74
C SER A 99 14.94 15.57 -6.33
N GLY A 100 15.43 14.36 -6.05
CA GLY A 100 15.19 13.64 -4.79
C GLY A 100 13.77 13.10 -4.65
N VAL A 101 12.87 13.35 -5.61
CA VAL A 101 11.47 12.93 -5.56
C VAL A 101 11.26 11.67 -6.38
N ARG A 102 10.63 10.66 -5.78
CA ARG A 102 10.35 9.38 -6.45
C ARG A 102 9.08 9.47 -7.28
N ARG A 103 8.98 8.69 -8.36
CA ARG A 103 7.76 8.63 -9.18
C ARG A 103 6.53 8.30 -8.33
N ALA A 104 6.66 7.34 -7.42
CA ALA A 104 5.57 6.91 -6.54
C ALA A 104 5.05 8.05 -5.63
N GLU A 105 5.90 9.00 -5.25
CA GLU A 105 5.49 10.17 -4.45
C GLU A 105 4.67 11.15 -5.29
N VAL A 106 5.03 11.32 -6.56
CA VAL A 106 4.25 12.11 -7.52
C VAL A 106 2.90 11.42 -7.80
N GLU A 107 2.92 10.11 -8.06
CA GLU A 107 1.72 9.30 -8.33
C GLU A 107 0.75 9.33 -7.15
N GLY A 108 1.24 9.16 -5.92
CA GLY A 108 0.43 9.23 -4.69
C GLY A 108 -0.10 10.62 -4.35
N GLN A 109 0.26 11.66 -5.12
CA GLN A 109 -0.23 13.03 -4.96
C GLN A 109 -1.03 13.52 -6.19
N LEU A 110 -1.31 12.66 -7.17
CA LEU A 110 -1.99 13.06 -8.42
C LEU A 110 -3.30 13.82 -8.17
N ASP A 111 -4.17 13.31 -7.29
CA ASP A 111 -5.45 13.96 -7.01
C ASP A 111 -5.29 15.29 -6.27
N ARG A 112 -4.24 15.42 -5.46
CA ARG A 112 -3.88 16.71 -4.86
C ARG A 112 -3.40 17.67 -5.93
N PHE A 113 -2.51 17.26 -6.83
CA PHE A 113 -2.01 18.14 -7.90
C PHE A 113 -3.11 18.59 -8.86
N ARG A 114 -4.08 17.72 -9.17
CA ARG A 114 -5.27 18.09 -9.96
C ARG A 114 -6.11 19.17 -9.27
N ARG A 115 -6.36 19.04 -7.96
CA ARG A 115 -7.15 20.01 -7.19
C ARG A 115 -6.38 21.29 -6.87
N GLU A 116 -5.08 21.18 -6.63
CA GLU A 116 -4.20 22.25 -6.15
C GLU A 116 -2.90 22.30 -6.98
N PRO A 117 -2.94 22.76 -8.25
CA PRO A 117 -1.77 22.75 -9.12
C PRO A 117 -0.59 23.56 -8.59
N ALA A 118 -0.85 24.59 -7.77
CA ALA A 118 0.19 25.39 -7.11
C ALA A 118 1.13 24.56 -6.21
N ALA A 119 0.70 23.38 -5.74
CA ALA A 119 1.57 22.47 -4.98
C ALA A 119 2.75 21.95 -5.81
N LEU A 120 2.69 22.02 -7.15
CA LEU A 120 3.80 21.67 -8.03
C LEU A 120 5.01 22.60 -7.90
N ALA A 121 4.85 23.79 -7.32
CA ALA A 121 5.97 24.68 -6.99
C ALA A 121 7.03 23.97 -6.11
N GLY A 122 6.59 23.05 -5.23
CA GLY A 122 7.50 22.25 -4.40
C GLY A 122 8.40 21.30 -5.21
N LEU A 123 7.91 20.79 -6.35
CA LEU A 123 8.74 20.00 -7.27
C LEU A 123 9.78 20.88 -7.98
N ALA A 124 9.42 22.12 -8.32
CA ALA A 124 10.37 23.10 -8.86
C ALA A 124 11.46 23.45 -7.83
N ASP A 125 11.09 23.61 -6.56
CA ASP A 125 12.04 23.82 -5.45
C ASP A 125 12.98 22.63 -5.29
N ALA A 126 12.45 21.40 -5.30
CA ALA A 126 13.22 20.17 -5.17
C ALA A 126 14.24 20.00 -6.32
N TYR A 127 13.83 20.28 -7.56
CA TYR A 127 14.73 20.29 -8.71
C TYR A 127 15.82 21.36 -8.59
N ARG A 128 15.47 22.60 -8.19
CA ARG A 128 16.45 23.68 -8.00
C ARG A 128 17.47 23.36 -6.91
N ALA A 129 17.03 22.74 -5.81
CA ALA A 129 17.92 22.33 -4.74
C ALA A 129 18.96 21.29 -5.19
N HIS A 130 18.56 20.36 -6.08
CA HIS A 130 19.46 19.35 -6.64
C HIS A 130 20.31 19.86 -7.81
N ASN A 131 19.90 20.95 -8.46
CA ASN A 131 20.59 21.50 -9.63
C ASN A 131 20.83 23.02 -9.48
N PRO A 132 21.71 23.46 -8.56
CA PRO A 132 21.90 24.90 -8.27
C PRO A 132 22.37 25.73 -9.46
N SER A 133 23.07 25.10 -10.40
CA SER A 133 23.62 25.74 -11.61
C SER A 133 22.72 25.61 -12.84
N ALA A 134 21.57 24.94 -12.74
CA ALA A 134 20.66 24.78 -13.87
C ALA A 134 19.91 26.08 -14.18
N PRO A 135 19.48 26.30 -15.44
CA PRO A 135 18.61 27.42 -15.78
C PRO A 135 17.31 27.44 -14.97
N LYS A 136 16.74 28.64 -14.82
CA LYS A 136 15.52 28.84 -14.02
C LYS A 136 14.36 28.01 -14.59
N VAL A 137 13.65 27.30 -13.72
CA VAL A 137 12.38 26.63 -14.04
C VAL A 137 11.28 27.67 -14.22
N VAL A 138 10.55 27.59 -15.34
CA VAL A 138 9.39 28.46 -15.64
C VAL A 138 8.07 27.70 -15.53
N ARG A 139 8.08 26.38 -15.67
CA ARG A 139 6.88 25.55 -15.64
C ARG A 139 7.17 24.19 -15.03
N VAL A 140 6.19 23.64 -14.33
CA VAL A 140 6.17 22.24 -13.89
C VAL A 140 4.84 21.64 -14.28
N ALA A 141 4.87 20.43 -14.84
CA ALA A 141 3.68 19.71 -15.23
C ALA A 141 3.75 18.26 -14.78
N VAL A 142 2.60 17.68 -14.44
CA VAL A 142 2.45 16.23 -14.34
C VAL A 142 1.73 15.75 -15.60
N VAL A 143 2.36 14.81 -16.30
CA VAL A 143 1.88 14.25 -17.55
C VAL A 143 1.65 12.77 -17.36
N ILE A 144 0.48 12.28 -17.77
CA ILE A 144 0.18 10.86 -17.88
C ILE A 144 0.34 10.44 -19.34
N ARG A 145 1.18 9.44 -19.58
CA ARG A 145 1.27 8.78 -20.87
C ARG A 145 0.38 7.55 -20.88
N HIS A 146 -0.60 7.52 -21.78
CA HIS A 146 -1.42 6.34 -22.03
C HIS A 146 -0.84 5.57 -23.21
N HIS A 147 -0.23 4.43 -22.93
CA HIS A 147 0.24 3.50 -23.95
C HIS A 147 -0.91 2.63 -24.44
N GLU A 148 -1.18 2.65 -25.73
CA GLU A 148 -2.26 1.87 -26.30
C GLU A 148 -1.90 0.37 -26.36
N ILE A 149 -2.79 -0.44 -25.82
CA ILE A 149 -2.73 -1.91 -25.82
C ILE A 149 -3.78 -2.46 -26.77
N SER A 150 -3.41 -3.45 -27.55
CA SER A 150 -4.34 -4.19 -28.41
C SER A 150 -4.04 -5.68 -28.29
N ARG A 151 -5.07 -6.48 -28.01
CA ARG A 151 -4.94 -7.94 -27.84
C ARG A 151 -3.81 -8.33 -26.87
N SER A 152 -3.72 -7.62 -25.74
CA SER A 152 -2.67 -7.77 -24.71
C SER A 152 -1.23 -7.52 -25.18
N GLY A 153 -1.03 -6.86 -26.32
CA GLY A 153 0.28 -6.42 -26.80
C GLY A 153 0.39 -4.89 -26.89
N PRO A 154 1.58 -4.30 -26.69
CA PRO A 154 1.80 -2.88 -26.93
C PRO A 154 1.72 -2.58 -28.44
N THR A 155 1.03 -1.50 -28.79
CA THR A 155 0.95 -1.04 -30.19
C THR A 155 2.10 -0.10 -30.58
N GLY A 156 2.84 0.41 -29.60
CA GLY A 156 3.83 1.47 -29.76
C GLY A 156 3.24 2.88 -29.82
N ARG A 157 1.90 3.01 -29.94
CA ARG A 157 1.22 4.31 -29.89
C ARG A 157 1.00 4.74 -28.44
N PHE A 158 1.03 6.05 -28.23
CA PHE A 158 0.70 6.65 -26.94
C PHE A 158 0.04 8.00 -27.12
N THR A 159 -0.71 8.43 -26.11
CA THR A 159 -1.18 9.79 -25.94
C THR A 159 -0.66 10.34 -24.62
N ASP A 160 -0.36 11.64 -24.58
CA ASP A 160 0.04 12.33 -23.36
C ASP A 160 -1.10 13.25 -22.90
N GLU A 161 -1.49 13.14 -21.63
CA GLU A 161 -2.45 14.00 -20.95
C GLU A 161 -1.72 14.81 -19.88
N THR A 162 -1.80 16.14 -19.94
CA THR A 162 -1.31 16.99 -18.84
C THR A 162 -2.40 17.09 -17.78
N VAL A 163 -2.17 16.52 -16.61
CA VAL A 163 -3.18 16.43 -15.54
C VAL A 163 -3.10 17.57 -14.53
N ALA A 164 -1.95 18.22 -14.42
CA ALA A 164 -1.75 19.38 -13.57
C ALA A 164 -0.55 20.19 -14.08
N GLU A 165 -0.63 21.51 -13.98
CA GLU A 165 0.42 22.42 -14.41
C GLU A 165 0.54 23.63 -13.47
N TRP A 166 1.78 24.06 -13.24
CA TRP A 166 2.14 25.28 -12.54
C TRP A 166 3.15 26.08 -13.35
N THR A 167 3.04 27.41 -13.32
CA THR A 167 3.98 28.36 -13.94
C THR A 167 4.50 29.33 -12.88
N ALA A 168 5.79 29.68 -12.98
CA ALA A 168 6.51 30.55 -12.04
C ALA A 168 6.27 32.05 -12.25
#